data_AF-A0A968S603-F1
#
_entry.id   AF-A0A968S603-F1
#
_cell.length_a   1.000
_cell.length_b   1.000
_cell.length_c   1.000
_cell.angle_alpha   90.00
_cell.angle_beta   90.00
_cell.angle_gamma   90.00
#
_symmetry.space_group_name_H-M   'P 1'
#
loop_
_entity.id
_entity.type
_entity.pdbx_description
1 polymer ?
#
loop_
_entity_poly.entity_id
_entity_poly.type
_entity_poly.pdbx_seq_one_letter_code
_entity_poly.pdbx_strand_id
1 'polypeptide(L)'
;MIEYDAIPIEAGGSNDRVSDLNQFWMAQERDGSPLKFTRKGVFAEYFDLKLYYVSIGGWDNTRTTFRRQNGRGCAQCGQAVGREILGIYCAQSANQVCAASLSSEPGYFLAGNQTYRIAIALLNGRITFTVNGQPFFVYDDSEPFASGYFGFRTLQSHIQIDNFRVWSLPG
;
A
#
# COMPACT_ATOMS: atom_id res chain seq x y z
N MET A 1 -8.72 -11.23 -6.30
CA MET A 1 -9.39 -10.26 -5.42
C MET A 1 -8.88 -10.44 -4.02
N ILE A 2 -8.57 -9.33 -3.34
CA ILE A 2 -8.21 -9.28 -1.92
C ILE A 2 -9.15 -8.25 -1.29
N GLU A 3 -9.80 -8.59 -0.18
CA GLU A 3 -10.68 -7.67 0.55
C GLU A 3 -10.44 -7.78 2.05
N TYR A 4 -10.52 -6.67 2.76
CA TYR A 4 -10.44 -6.62 4.22
C TYR A 4 -11.03 -5.32 4.77
N ASP A 5 -11.39 -5.35 6.05
CA ASP A 5 -11.65 -4.15 6.85
C ASP A 5 -10.39 -3.78 7.63
N ALA A 6 -10.10 -2.47 7.69
CA ALA A 6 -9.04 -1.92 8.51
C ALA A 6 -9.61 -0.79 9.39
N ILE A 7 -9.26 -0.80 10.67
CA ILE A 7 -9.67 0.20 11.64
C ILE A 7 -8.41 0.72 12.34
N PRO A 8 -7.93 1.92 12.00
CA PRO A 8 -6.91 2.61 12.78
C PRO A 8 -7.48 2.96 14.16
N ILE A 9 -6.82 2.52 15.23
CA ILE A 9 -7.29 2.75 16.60
C ILE A 9 -6.72 4.07 17.12
N GLU A 10 -7.60 4.93 17.65
CA GLU A 10 -7.26 6.18 18.33
C GLU A 10 -7.97 6.21 19.69
N ALA A 11 -7.50 5.42 20.66
CA ALA A 11 -8.09 5.29 21.99
C ALA A 11 -7.18 5.84 23.11
N GLY A 12 -6.11 6.57 22.75
CA GLY A 12 -5.18 7.20 23.70
C GLY A 12 -4.08 6.29 24.23
N GLY A 13 -3.96 5.06 23.73
CA GLY A 13 -2.86 4.15 24.02
C GLY A 13 -1.53 4.59 23.38
N SER A 14 -0.42 4.04 23.86
CA SER A 14 0.94 4.40 23.40
C SER A 14 1.23 4.09 21.92
N ASN A 15 0.39 3.25 21.28
CA ASN A 15 0.50 2.88 19.87
C ASN A 15 -0.72 3.34 19.04
N ASP A 16 -1.66 4.09 19.62
CA ASP A 16 -2.91 4.50 18.98
C ASP A 16 -2.74 5.73 18.06
N ARG A 17 -1.55 5.83 17.48
CA ARG A 17 -1.23 6.88 16.52
C ARG A 17 -1.77 6.48 15.16
N VAL A 18 -2.66 7.32 14.62
CA VAL A 18 -3.17 7.18 13.25
C VAL A 18 -2.15 7.72 12.26
N SER A 19 -1.15 6.88 11.94
CA SER A 19 -0.10 7.27 11.00
C SER A 19 -0.39 6.77 9.60
N ASP A 20 -0.32 5.46 9.39
CA ASP A 20 -0.31 4.86 8.07
C ASP A 20 -0.95 3.47 8.06
N LEU A 21 -1.52 3.12 6.91
CA LEU A 21 -2.00 1.80 6.57
C LEU A 21 -1.29 1.41 5.28
N ASN A 22 -0.31 0.51 5.38
CA ASN A 22 0.39 0.01 4.22
C ASN A 22 0.10 -1.47 3.96
N GLN A 23 0.04 -1.77 2.67
CA GLN A 23 -0.19 -3.09 2.15
C GLN A 23 0.63 -3.30 0.89
N PHE A 24 1.11 -4.52 0.71
CA PHE A 24 1.72 -4.97 -0.51
C PHE A 24 1.11 -6.27 -0.99
N TRP A 25 1.12 -6.48 -2.30
CA TRP A 25 0.65 -7.70 -2.93
C TRP A 25 1.51 -8.09 -4.12
N MET A 26 1.38 -9.35 -4.54
CA MET A 26 2.26 -10.02 -5.50
C MET A 26 3.74 -9.88 -5.11
N ALA A 27 4.03 -9.90 -3.82
CA ALA A 27 5.39 -9.72 -3.34
C ALA A 27 6.23 -10.97 -3.59
N GLN A 28 7.40 -10.77 -4.19
CA GLN A 28 8.36 -11.77 -4.60
C GLN A 28 9.78 -11.25 -4.38
N GLU A 29 10.74 -12.17 -4.23
CA GLU A 29 12.15 -11.81 -4.28
C GLU A 29 12.51 -11.20 -5.65
N ARG A 30 13.67 -10.54 -5.72
CA ARG A 30 14.10 -9.84 -6.94
C ARG A 30 14.17 -10.73 -8.18
N ASP A 31 14.48 -12.01 -7.99
CA ASP A 31 14.57 -13.03 -9.04
C ASP A 31 13.19 -13.60 -9.42
N GLY A 32 12.11 -13.17 -8.76
CA GLY A 32 10.75 -13.68 -8.94
C GLY A 32 10.44 -14.92 -8.10
N SER A 33 11.38 -15.40 -7.30
CA SER A 33 11.12 -16.52 -6.37
C SER A 33 10.20 -16.10 -5.22
N PRO A 34 9.53 -17.05 -4.55
CA PRO A 34 8.74 -16.79 -3.36
C PRO A 34 9.54 -16.03 -2.28
N LEU A 35 8.87 -15.15 -1.53
CA LEU A 35 9.50 -14.38 -0.46
C LEU A 35 10.23 -15.27 0.55
N LYS A 36 11.43 -14.83 0.91
CA LYS A 36 12.20 -15.33 2.05
C LYS A 36 11.82 -14.49 3.27
N PHE A 37 11.30 -15.15 4.30
CA PHE A 37 10.89 -14.52 5.56
C PHE A 37 12.09 -14.23 6.48
N THR A 38 13.08 -13.48 5.97
CA THR A 38 14.32 -13.12 6.67
C THR A 38 14.36 -11.67 7.14
N ARG A 39 13.44 -10.84 6.63
CA ARG A 39 13.35 -9.39 6.91
C ARG A 39 12.79 -9.15 8.32
N LYS A 40 13.25 -8.08 8.97
CA LYS A 40 12.93 -7.72 10.37
C LYS A 40 11.99 -6.53 10.49
N GLY A 41 11.43 -6.07 9.37
CA GLY A 41 10.53 -4.92 9.35
C GLY A 41 11.23 -3.58 9.11
N VAL A 42 12.54 -3.55 8.89
CA VAL A 42 13.25 -2.31 8.53
C VAL A 42 12.87 -1.91 7.10
N PHE A 43 12.48 -0.65 6.89
CA PHE A 43 11.88 -0.22 5.61
C PHE A 43 12.77 -0.49 4.38
N ALA A 44 14.08 -0.27 4.52
CA ALA A 44 15.04 -0.50 3.45
C ALA A 44 15.12 -1.97 3.01
N GLU A 45 14.84 -2.93 3.89
CA GLU A 45 14.92 -4.36 3.58
C GLU A 45 13.94 -4.82 2.50
N TYR A 46 12.96 -3.98 2.16
CA TYR A 46 11.94 -4.28 1.15
C TYR A 46 12.25 -3.66 -0.22
N PHE A 47 13.32 -2.86 -0.35
CA PHE A 47 13.60 -2.10 -1.58
C PHE A 47 13.99 -2.98 -2.77
N ASP A 48 14.46 -4.19 -2.53
CA ASP A 48 14.83 -5.15 -3.58
C ASP A 48 13.70 -6.10 -3.98
N LEU A 49 12.50 -5.93 -3.43
CA LEU A 49 11.35 -6.77 -3.77
C LEU A 49 10.69 -6.36 -5.09
N LYS A 50 10.11 -7.35 -5.77
CA LYS A 50 9.06 -7.13 -6.78
C LYS A 50 7.73 -7.13 -6.05
N LEU A 51 6.96 -6.05 -6.14
CA LEU A 51 5.64 -5.95 -5.50
C LEU A 51 4.86 -4.74 -6.01
N TYR A 52 3.56 -4.76 -5.76
CA TYR A 52 2.74 -3.56 -5.72
C TYR A 52 2.57 -3.11 -4.27
N TYR A 53 2.47 -1.81 -4.04
CA TYR A 53 2.41 -1.22 -2.70
C TYR A 53 1.48 -0.03 -2.66
N VAL A 54 0.48 -0.06 -1.78
CA VAL A 54 -0.29 1.13 -1.42
C VAL A 54 -0.01 1.48 0.03
N SER A 55 0.23 2.76 0.25
CA SER A 55 0.37 3.39 1.57
C SER A 55 -0.69 4.47 1.65
N ILE A 56 -1.65 4.30 2.56
CA ILE A 56 -2.62 5.33 2.92
C ILE A 56 -2.06 6.04 4.15
N GLY A 57 -1.99 7.36 4.12
CA GLY A 57 -1.48 8.15 5.24
C GLY A 57 0.04 8.05 5.48
N GLY A 58 0.85 7.66 4.50
CA GLY A 58 2.30 7.83 4.60
C GLY A 58 2.71 9.28 4.95
N TRP A 59 3.91 9.46 5.51
CA TRP A 59 4.38 10.74 6.05
C TRP A 59 3.40 11.33 7.06
N ASP A 60 3.16 10.63 8.16
CA ASP A 60 2.36 11.12 9.28
C ASP A 60 0.95 11.56 8.84
N ASN A 61 0.32 10.70 8.06
CA ASN A 61 -1.02 10.89 7.52
C ASN A 61 -1.18 12.06 6.53
N THR A 62 -0.10 12.43 5.80
CA THR A 62 -0.13 13.55 4.84
C THR A 62 -0.02 13.12 3.38
N ARG A 63 0.27 11.84 3.11
CA ARG A 63 0.48 11.34 1.75
C ARG A 63 -0.05 9.93 1.54
N THR A 64 -0.88 9.75 0.52
CA THR A 64 -1.29 8.42 0.06
C THR A 64 -0.64 8.12 -1.28
N THR A 65 -0.09 6.91 -1.45
CA THR A 65 0.68 6.55 -2.64
C THR A 65 0.46 5.13 -3.08
N PHE A 66 0.38 4.94 -4.39
CA PHE A 66 0.45 3.65 -5.06
C PHE A 66 1.78 3.54 -5.81
N ARG A 67 2.48 2.42 -5.63
CA ARG A 67 3.76 2.13 -6.27
C ARG A 67 3.83 0.73 -6.85
N ARG A 68 4.67 0.60 -7.89
CA ARG A 68 5.20 -0.67 -8.39
C ARG A 68 6.70 -0.72 -8.14
N GLN A 69 7.16 -1.80 -7.54
CA GLN A 69 8.59 -2.08 -7.32
C GLN A 69 9.00 -3.22 -8.24
N ASN A 70 10.10 -3.04 -8.98
CA ASN A 70 10.59 -4.03 -9.96
C ASN A 70 11.83 -4.81 -9.49
N GLY A 71 12.20 -4.73 -8.20
CA GLY A 71 13.34 -5.45 -7.62
C GLY A 71 14.72 -4.91 -7.96
N ARG A 72 14.81 -3.68 -8.51
CA ARG A 72 16.09 -3.00 -8.79
C ARG A 72 16.67 -2.22 -7.60
N GLY A 73 15.92 -2.06 -6.52
CA GLY A 73 16.45 -1.44 -5.31
C GLY A 73 17.43 -2.36 -4.59
N CYS A 74 17.94 -1.87 -3.46
CA CYS A 74 19.02 -2.50 -2.71
C CYS A 74 18.71 -2.48 -1.22
N ALA A 75 18.41 -3.65 -0.65
CA ALA A 75 18.16 -3.80 0.78
C ALA A 75 19.39 -3.46 1.63
N GLN A 76 20.57 -3.93 1.21
CA GLN A 76 21.82 -3.80 1.97
C GLN A 76 22.37 -2.36 1.98
N CYS A 77 22.23 -1.64 0.87
CA CYS A 77 22.76 -0.29 0.71
C CYS A 77 21.70 0.81 0.80
N GLY A 78 20.44 0.46 1.04
CA GLY A 78 19.35 1.41 1.25
C GLY A 78 18.90 2.19 0.01
N GLN A 79 19.28 1.76 -1.20
CA GLN A 79 18.90 2.46 -2.42
C GLN A 79 17.49 2.07 -2.88
N ALA A 80 16.58 3.04 -2.90
CA ALA A 80 15.17 2.89 -3.25
C ALA A 80 14.89 2.97 -4.78
N VAL A 81 15.79 2.41 -5.61
CA VAL A 81 15.68 2.45 -7.08
C VAL A 81 14.58 1.50 -7.57
N GLY A 82 13.95 1.82 -8.70
CA GLY A 82 12.96 0.94 -9.33
C GLY A 82 11.59 0.91 -8.63
N ARG A 83 11.31 1.90 -7.79
CA ARG A 83 10.04 2.11 -7.08
C ARG A 83 9.26 3.23 -7.77
N GLU A 84 8.50 2.87 -8.78
CA GLU A 84 7.70 3.78 -9.58
C GLU A 84 6.47 4.26 -8.79
N ILE A 85 6.12 5.55 -8.90
CA ILE A 85 4.88 6.10 -8.35
C ILE A 85 3.82 6.01 -9.43
N LEU A 86 2.80 5.19 -9.18
CA LEU A 86 1.66 5.01 -10.09
C LEU A 86 0.51 5.96 -9.75
N GLY A 87 0.43 6.41 -8.51
CA GLY A 87 -0.57 7.36 -8.04
C GLY A 87 -0.17 7.98 -6.70
N ILE A 88 -0.61 9.22 -6.47
CA ILE A 88 -0.30 9.98 -5.27
C ILE A 88 -1.44 10.94 -4.91
N TYR A 89 -1.73 11.05 -3.62
CA TYR A 89 -2.54 12.11 -3.02
C TYR A 89 -1.73 12.76 -1.89
N CYS A 90 -1.87 14.08 -1.71
CA CYS A 90 -1.14 14.84 -0.69
C CYS A 90 -2.04 15.87 -0.02
N ALA A 91 -1.76 16.17 1.25
CA ALA A 91 -2.35 17.32 1.93
C ALA A 91 -1.77 18.63 1.34
N GLN A 92 -2.61 19.65 1.19
CA GLN A 92 -2.28 20.93 0.53
C GLN A 92 -1.15 21.72 1.19
N SER A 93 -0.77 21.42 2.44
CA SER A 93 0.23 22.17 3.22
C SER A 93 1.67 21.62 3.09
N ALA A 94 1.90 20.53 2.37
CA ALA A 94 3.26 20.04 2.14
C ALA A 94 3.92 20.86 1.01
N ASN A 95 4.89 21.69 1.36
CA ASN A 95 5.67 22.53 0.45
C ASN A 95 6.63 21.72 -0.46
N GLN A 96 6.13 20.65 -1.09
CA GLN A 96 6.86 19.74 -1.96
C GLN A 96 5.91 19.21 -3.05
N VAL A 97 6.34 19.34 -4.31
CA VAL A 97 5.59 19.08 -5.55
C VAL A 97 4.69 17.84 -5.49
N CYS A 98 3.37 18.05 -5.37
CA CYS A 98 2.36 17.03 -5.63
C CYS A 98 1.78 17.24 -7.03
N ALA A 99 2.57 16.90 -8.05
CA ALA A 99 2.13 16.91 -9.44
C ALA A 99 1.53 15.53 -9.78
N ALA A 100 0.25 15.33 -9.43
CA ALA A 100 -0.75 14.53 -10.14
C ALA A 100 -1.93 14.24 -9.20
N SER A 101 -3.12 14.72 -9.59
CA SER A 101 -4.43 14.53 -8.95
C SER A 101 -4.58 15.13 -7.54
N LEU A 102 -4.74 16.46 -7.51
CA LEU A 102 -5.32 17.15 -6.37
C LEU A 102 -6.82 16.80 -6.30
N SER A 103 -7.19 15.97 -5.34
CA SER A 103 -8.54 15.95 -4.79
C SER A 103 -8.41 16.14 -3.28
N SER A 104 -8.82 17.31 -2.80
CA SER A 104 -8.90 17.66 -1.37
C SER A 104 -10.08 16.99 -0.66
N GLU A 105 -10.55 15.84 -1.17
CA GLU A 105 -11.73 15.17 -0.61
C GLU A 105 -11.37 14.41 0.68
N PRO A 106 -12.28 14.36 1.67
CA PRO A 106 -12.05 13.79 3.01
C PRO A 106 -11.83 12.26 3.08
N GLY A 107 -11.44 11.61 1.98
CA GLY A 107 -11.25 10.15 1.90
C GLY A 107 -9.81 9.66 1.74
N TYR A 108 -8.83 10.56 1.52
CA TYR A 108 -7.45 10.17 1.17
C TYR A 108 -6.51 9.95 2.36
N PHE A 109 -6.97 10.28 3.57
CA PHE A 109 -6.23 10.16 4.81
C PHE A 109 -7.00 9.33 5.83
N LEU A 110 -6.26 8.78 6.79
CA LEU A 110 -6.83 7.97 7.85
C LEU A 110 -7.45 8.86 8.92
N ALA A 111 -8.58 8.43 9.45
CA ALA A 111 -9.21 8.95 10.64
C ALA A 111 -9.22 7.85 11.70
N GLY A 112 -9.01 8.24 12.95
CA GLY A 112 -9.07 7.33 14.09
C GLY A 112 -10.45 6.73 14.25
N ASN A 113 -10.49 5.45 14.62
CA ASN A 113 -11.68 4.65 14.91
C ASN A 113 -12.69 4.56 13.74
N GLN A 114 -12.28 4.91 12.53
CA GLN A 114 -13.06 4.78 11.31
C GLN A 114 -12.78 3.43 10.64
N THR A 115 -13.84 2.72 10.21
CA THR A 115 -13.67 1.51 9.41
C THR A 115 -13.43 1.84 7.94
N TYR A 116 -12.41 1.23 7.36
CA TYR A 116 -12.07 1.29 5.94
C TYR A 116 -12.20 -0.09 5.32
N ARG A 117 -13.15 -0.25 4.39
CA ARG A 117 -13.24 -1.44 3.53
C ARG A 117 -12.30 -1.28 2.35
N ILE A 118 -11.26 -2.10 2.29
CA ILE A 118 -10.29 -2.10 1.19
C ILE A 118 -10.58 -3.30 0.28
N ALA A 119 -10.64 -3.06 -1.04
CA ALA A 119 -10.64 -4.15 -2.01
C ALA A 119 -9.62 -3.90 -3.14
N ILE A 120 -8.89 -4.96 -3.49
CA ILE A 120 -7.82 -4.98 -4.50
C ILE A 120 -8.17 -6.03 -5.56
N ALA A 121 -8.42 -5.57 -6.78
CA ALA A 121 -8.68 -6.40 -7.94
C ALA A 121 -7.52 -6.30 -8.94
N LEU A 122 -7.15 -7.42 -9.53
CA LEU A 122 -6.35 -7.50 -10.76
C LEU A 122 -7.17 -8.34 -11.74
N LEU A 123 -7.62 -7.73 -12.83
CA LEU A 123 -8.42 -8.39 -13.87
C LEU A 123 -7.97 -7.84 -15.23
N ASN A 124 -7.57 -8.72 -16.15
CA ASN A 124 -7.15 -8.35 -17.51
C ASN A 124 -6.08 -7.25 -17.56
N GLY A 125 -5.07 -7.34 -16.69
CA GLY A 125 -4.00 -6.33 -16.57
C GLY A 125 -4.39 -5.05 -15.82
N ARG A 126 -5.68 -4.84 -15.53
CA ARG A 126 -6.16 -3.70 -14.76
C ARG A 126 -6.14 -3.99 -13.28
N ILE A 127 -5.40 -3.17 -12.54
CA ILE A 127 -5.39 -3.12 -11.09
C ILE A 127 -6.38 -2.05 -10.63
N THR A 128 -7.28 -2.41 -9.73
CA THR A 128 -8.18 -1.48 -9.05
C THR A 128 -7.99 -1.60 -7.54
N PHE A 129 -7.65 -0.50 -6.89
CA PHE A 129 -7.61 -0.37 -5.45
C PHE A 129 -8.78 0.52 -5.02
N THR A 130 -9.70 -0.03 -4.25
CA THR A 130 -10.91 0.67 -3.79
C THR A 130 -10.88 0.88 -2.28
N VAL A 131 -11.45 2.00 -1.84
CA VAL A 131 -11.68 2.34 -0.43
C VAL A 131 -13.17 2.63 -0.26
N ASN A 132 -13.85 1.93 0.64
CA ASN A 132 -15.28 2.07 0.89
C ASN A 132 -16.14 1.98 -0.38
N GLY A 133 -15.77 1.07 -1.29
CA GLY A 133 -16.43 0.84 -2.57
C GLY A 133 -16.11 1.87 -3.67
N GLN A 134 -15.36 2.93 -3.36
CA GLN A 134 -14.96 3.95 -4.33
C GLN A 134 -13.58 3.63 -4.91
N PRO A 135 -13.40 3.68 -6.24
CA PRO A 135 -12.08 3.57 -6.87
C PRO A 135 -11.15 4.66 -6.37
N PHE A 136 -10.02 4.24 -5.83
CA PHE A 136 -9.03 5.12 -5.23
C PHE A 136 -7.75 5.17 -6.04
N PHE A 137 -7.34 4.01 -6.59
CA PHE A 137 -6.36 3.94 -7.67
C PHE A 137 -6.84 2.96 -8.73
N VAL A 138 -6.61 3.31 -9.99
CA VAL A 138 -6.79 2.44 -11.16
C VAL A 138 -5.52 2.51 -11.98
N TYR A 139 -4.98 1.36 -12.38
CA TYR A 139 -3.76 1.28 -13.16
C TYR A 139 -3.83 0.10 -14.13
N ASP A 140 -3.53 0.34 -15.39
CA ASP A 140 -3.36 -0.71 -16.39
C ASP A 140 -1.88 -1.07 -16.49
N ASP A 141 -1.53 -2.28 -16.06
CA ASP A 141 -0.18 -2.82 -16.18
C ASP A 141 -0.13 -3.74 -17.40
N SER A 142 0.73 -3.44 -18.38
CA SER A 142 0.93 -4.30 -19.55
C SER A 142 1.66 -5.59 -19.20
N GLU A 143 2.37 -5.62 -18.07
CA GLU A 143 3.15 -6.76 -17.58
C GLU A 143 2.89 -6.99 -16.08
N PRO A 144 1.65 -7.37 -15.71
CA PRO A 144 1.26 -7.48 -14.31
C PRO A 144 1.99 -8.63 -13.61
N PHE A 145 2.34 -8.45 -12.34
CA PHE A 145 2.78 -9.58 -11.53
C PHE A 145 1.63 -10.56 -11.33
N ALA A 146 1.85 -11.83 -11.69
CA ALA A 146 0.79 -12.84 -11.73
C ALA A 146 0.53 -13.53 -10.37
N SER A 147 1.51 -13.53 -9.46
CA SER A 147 1.40 -14.21 -8.17
C SER A 147 2.38 -13.63 -7.15
N GLY A 148 2.22 -13.97 -5.88
CA GLY A 148 3.14 -13.63 -4.81
C GLY A 148 2.42 -13.49 -3.49
N TYR A 149 3.14 -12.98 -2.49
CA TYR A 149 2.59 -12.81 -1.15
C TYR A 149 1.83 -11.50 -1.02
N PHE A 150 0.86 -11.50 -0.11
CA PHE A 150 0.21 -10.31 0.42
C PHE A 150 0.74 -10.05 1.83
N GLY A 151 0.83 -8.78 2.22
CA GLY A 151 1.20 -8.44 3.59
C GLY A 151 0.84 -7.01 3.97
N PHE A 152 0.62 -6.83 5.27
CA PHE A 152 0.44 -5.54 5.91
C PHE A 152 1.77 -5.04 6.46
N ARG A 153 1.96 -3.72 6.46
CA ARG A 153 3.07 -3.05 7.12
C ARG A 153 2.55 -1.77 7.76
N THR A 154 2.91 -1.52 9.01
CA THR A 154 2.59 -0.29 9.72
C THR A 154 3.83 0.24 10.42
N LEU A 155 3.87 1.54 10.73
CA LEU A 155 4.93 2.15 11.52
C LEU A 155 4.31 2.88 12.72
N GLN A 156 4.49 2.33 13.93
CA GLN A 156 3.98 2.95 15.16
C GLN A 156 2.48 3.26 15.06
N SER A 157 1.69 2.29 14.59
CA SER A 157 0.24 2.40 14.48
C SER A 157 -0.42 1.15 15.03
N HIS A 158 -1.58 1.32 15.65
CA HIS A 158 -2.46 0.25 16.08
C HIS A 158 -3.59 0.13 15.08
N ILE A 159 -3.61 -0.95 14.30
CA ILE A 159 -4.64 -1.21 13.29
C ILE A 159 -5.30 -2.55 13.62
N GLN A 160 -6.62 -2.56 13.74
CA GLN A 160 -7.40 -3.79 13.72
C GLN A 160 -7.71 -4.16 12.27
N ILE A 161 -7.47 -5.42 11.91
CA ILE A 161 -7.82 -5.98 10.60
C ILE A 161 -8.89 -7.05 10.80
N ASP A 162 -9.95 -6.99 10.00
CA ASP A 162 -11.04 -7.97 10.03
C ASP A 162 -11.52 -8.32 8.61
N ASN A 163 -12.35 -9.36 8.49
CA ASN A 163 -12.99 -9.79 7.24
C ASN A 163 -12.00 -10.02 6.07
N PHE A 164 -10.75 -10.40 6.36
CA PHE A 164 -9.74 -10.65 5.34
C PHE A 164 -10.13 -11.86 4.47
N ARG A 165 -10.19 -11.64 3.15
CA ARG A 165 -10.58 -12.64 2.16
C ARG A 165 -9.75 -12.50 0.90
N VAL A 166 -9.44 -13.65 0.29
CA VAL A 166 -8.75 -13.73 -1.00
C VAL A 166 -9.48 -14.75 -1.87
N TRP A 167 -9.82 -14.37 -3.10
CA TRP A 167 -10.48 -15.24 -4.06
C TRP A 167 -10.13 -14.87 -5.51
N SER A 168 -10.31 -15.81 -6.43
CA SER A 168 -10.18 -15.56 -7.87
C SER A 168 -11.38 -14.79 -8.40
N LEU A 169 -11.13 -13.88 -9.36
CA LEU A 169 -12.21 -13.28 -10.14
C LEU A 169 -12.52 -14.18 -11.35
N PRO A 170 -13.77 -14.24 -11.81
CA PRO A 170 -14.09 -14.90 -13.08
C PRO A 170 -13.28 -14.24 -14.21
N GLY A 171 -12.67 -15.08 -15.05
CA GLY A 171 -11.99 -14.66 -16.27
C GLY A 171 -12.95 -14.44 -17.42
#